data_AF-A0A1I5E8Y2-F1
#
_entry.id   AF-A0A1I5E8Y2-F1
#
_cell.length_a   1.000
_cell.length_b   1.000
_cell.length_c   1.000
_cell.angle_alpha   90.00
_cell.angle_beta   90.00
_cell.angle_gamma   90.00
#
_symmetry.space_group_name_H-M   'P 1'
#
loop_
_entity.id
_entity.type
_entity.pdbx_description
1 polymer ?
#
loop_
_entity_poly.entity_id
_entity_poly.type
_entity_poly.pdbx_seq_one_letter_code
_entity_poly.pdbx_strand_id
1 'polypeptide(L)'
;MSMIADKEKKGIARSNSRAKRRETRAAERDKKTPPKDPKKLKKELKEKQQNKGGKVKGVKKTKVPCFNPYDSKRYKKLKTDKERKSFLDEYSAQLKRQQDAINNMSPEDFKIARDAYKKNKRNSLANKTQEDFRNNTKDDIEANIFDSLKKRGVPTKDAKKMAKSKADNILNELAALHEPDMVAGGYGQYAPKKMGDTGINSAIGGSWRGKRIKSLDSAAKEAIDNGLSDAKMNVQLELCRGKGKK
;
A
#
# COMPACT_ATOMS: atom_id res chain seq x y z
N MET A 1 -1.89 46.97 37.22
CA MET A 1 -1.87 45.67 36.48
C MET A 1 -3.27 45.27 36.04
N SER A 2 -3.85 45.87 34.98
CA SER A 2 -5.21 45.47 34.53
C SER A 2 -5.44 45.60 33.01
N MET A 3 -4.74 46.48 32.28
CA MET A 3 -5.01 46.69 30.85
C MET A 3 -4.42 45.66 29.88
N ILE A 4 -3.46 44.82 30.32
CA ILE A 4 -2.81 43.83 29.44
C ILE A 4 -3.67 42.55 29.33
N ALA A 5 -4.27 42.11 30.43
CA ALA A 5 -5.10 40.91 30.48
C ALA A 5 -6.39 41.02 29.64
N ASP A 6 -6.97 42.23 29.52
CA ASP A 6 -8.18 42.46 28.72
C ASP A 6 -7.94 42.47 27.21
N LYS A 7 -6.74 42.87 26.75
CA LYS A 7 -6.37 42.81 25.34
C LYS A 7 -6.13 41.36 24.88
N GLU A 8 -5.49 40.54 25.70
CA GLU A 8 -5.29 39.11 25.39
C GLU A 8 -6.61 38.33 25.39
N LYS A 9 -7.50 38.56 26.38
CA LYS A 9 -8.83 37.92 26.40
C LYS A 9 -9.69 38.32 25.18
N LYS A 10 -9.66 39.60 24.76
CA LYS A 10 -10.35 40.06 23.54
C LYS A 10 -9.73 39.49 22.26
N GLY A 11 -8.41 39.28 22.22
CA GLY A 11 -7.70 38.64 21.11
C GLY A 11 -8.07 37.16 20.93
N ILE A 12 -8.13 36.40 22.03
CA ILE A 12 -8.49 34.98 22.05
C ILE A 12 -9.98 34.76 21.73
N ALA A 13 -10.87 35.63 22.23
CA ALA A 13 -12.29 35.57 21.89
C ALA A 13 -12.54 35.86 20.38
N ARG A 14 -11.80 36.82 19.80
CA ARG A 14 -11.86 37.13 18.36
C ARG A 14 -11.32 36.01 17.49
N SER A 15 -10.21 35.36 17.85
CA SER A 15 -9.65 34.24 17.08
C SER A 15 -10.57 33.01 17.07
N ASN A 16 -11.16 32.66 18.22
CA ASN A 16 -12.13 31.56 18.33
C ASN A 16 -13.41 31.83 17.53
N SER A 17 -13.90 33.07 17.51
CA SER A 17 -15.06 33.45 16.68
C SER A 17 -14.78 33.34 15.18
N ARG A 18 -13.54 33.62 14.75
CA ARG A 18 -13.12 33.56 13.34
C ARG A 18 -12.88 32.11 12.88
N ALA A 19 -12.35 31.26 13.75
CA ALA A 19 -12.22 29.82 13.51
C ALA A 19 -13.59 29.17 13.37
N LYS A 20 -14.52 29.45 14.30
CA LYS A 20 -15.89 28.95 14.26
C LYS A 20 -16.68 29.44 13.04
N ARG A 21 -16.46 30.69 12.59
CA ARG A 21 -16.99 31.20 11.32
C ARG A 21 -16.37 30.55 10.08
N ARG A 22 -15.10 30.11 10.13
CA ARG A 22 -14.46 29.39 9.01
C ARG A 22 -14.95 27.95 8.91
N GLU A 23 -15.12 27.27 10.04
CA GLU A 23 -15.66 25.91 10.09
C GLU A 23 -17.12 25.84 9.65
N THR A 24 -17.96 26.78 10.10
CA THR A 24 -19.35 26.88 9.65
C THR A 24 -19.46 27.20 8.16
N ARG A 25 -18.61 28.08 7.63
CA ARG A 25 -18.58 28.41 6.19
C ARG A 25 -18.00 27.29 5.32
N ALA A 26 -17.10 26.47 5.87
CA ALA A 26 -16.60 25.25 5.23
C ALA A 26 -17.68 24.15 5.21
N ALA A 27 -18.37 23.94 6.34
CA ALA A 27 -19.47 22.99 6.45
C ALA A 27 -20.69 23.38 5.57
N GLU A 28 -20.99 24.67 5.41
CA GLU A 28 -22.01 25.14 4.46
C GLU A 28 -21.58 24.99 2.99
N ARG A 29 -20.28 25.16 2.68
CA ARG A 29 -19.76 24.90 1.34
C ARG A 29 -19.81 23.42 0.98
N ASP A 30 -19.54 22.53 1.93
CA ASP A 30 -19.62 21.08 1.76
C ASP A 30 -21.08 20.59 1.62
N LYS A 31 -22.07 21.32 2.16
CA LYS A 31 -23.50 21.01 1.97
C LYS A 31 -24.09 21.54 0.65
N LYS A 32 -23.49 22.56 0.03
CA LYS A 32 -24.01 23.19 -1.22
C LYS A 32 -23.28 22.75 -2.50
N THR A 33 -22.19 22.01 -2.40
CA THR A 33 -21.40 21.60 -3.58
C THR A 33 -21.63 20.11 -3.86
N PRO A 34 -22.28 19.74 -4.99
CA PRO A 34 -22.39 18.34 -5.38
C PRO A 34 -20.98 17.75 -5.57
N PRO A 35 -20.74 16.46 -5.24
CA PRO A 35 -19.46 15.82 -5.48
C PRO A 35 -19.15 15.89 -6.98
N LYS A 36 -18.12 16.65 -7.36
CA LYS A 36 -17.68 16.75 -8.75
C LYS A 36 -17.08 15.41 -9.19
N ASP A 37 -17.44 14.98 -10.40
CA ASP A 37 -16.87 13.80 -11.06
C ASP A 37 -15.32 13.83 -11.00
N PRO A 38 -14.66 12.76 -10.53
CA PRO A 38 -13.19 12.64 -10.50
C PRO A 38 -12.51 12.98 -11.83
N LYS A 39 -13.16 12.72 -12.97
CA LYS A 39 -12.62 13.06 -14.30
C LYS A 39 -12.62 14.57 -14.55
N LYS A 40 -13.59 15.30 -14.02
CA LYS A 40 -13.71 16.76 -14.17
C LYS A 40 -12.71 17.49 -13.27
N LEU A 41 -12.43 16.96 -12.08
CA LEU A 41 -11.35 17.42 -11.20
C LEU A 41 -9.97 17.25 -11.85
N LYS A 42 -9.71 16.09 -12.47
CA LYS A 42 -8.47 15.85 -13.24
C LYS A 42 -8.30 16.82 -14.42
N LYS A 43 -9.39 17.20 -15.09
CA LYS A 43 -9.37 18.18 -16.19
C LYS A 43 -9.09 19.61 -15.71
N GLU A 44 -9.78 20.07 -14.66
CA GLU A 44 -9.57 21.41 -14.07
C GLU A 44 -8.15 21.58 -13.49
N LEU A 45 -7.48 20.49 -13.08
CA LEU A 45 -6.10 20.50 -12.61
C LEU A 45 -5.08 20.54 -13.76
N LYS A 46 -5.34 19.81 -14.87
CA LYS A 46 -4.50 19.88 -16.08
C LYS A 46 -4.46 21.28 -16.69
N GLU A 47 -5.59 21.98 -16.71
CA GLU A 47 -5.68 23.36 -17.21
C GLU A 47 -4.89 24.36 -16.33
N LYS A 48 -4.72 24.08 -15.03
CA LYS A 48 -3.91 24.93 -14.13
C LYS A 48 -2.40 24.73 -14.23
N GLN A 49 -1.94 23.66 -14.90
CA GLN A 49 -0.52 23.26 -14.93
C GLN A 49 0.19 23.57 -16.26
N GLN A 50 -0.50 24.11 -17.27
CA GLN A 50 0.06 24.35 -18.60
C GLN A 50 1.17 25.43 -18.68
N ASN A 51 1.47 26.17 -17.60
CA ASN A 51 2.39 27.31 -17.64
C ASN A 51 3.69 27.13 -16.82
N LYS A 52 4.36 25.97 -16.85
CA LYS A 52 5.73 25.82 -16.31
C LYS A 52 6.63 24.98 -17.21
N GLY A 53 7.00 25.53 -18.36
CA GLY A 53 8.03 24.98 -19.25
C GLY A 53 9.43 25.20 -18.70
N GLY A 54 9.98 24.20 -18.04
CA GLY A 54 11.41 24.05 -17.73
C GLY A 54 11.75 22.56 -17.75
N LYS A 55 12.99 22.17 -18.10
CA LYS A 55 13.44 20.75 -18.11
C LYS A 55 13.13 20.09 -16.77
N VAL A 56 12.02 19.36 -16.68
CA VAL A 56 11.56 18.78 -15.42
C VAL A 56 12.43 17.56 -15.13
N LYS A 57 13.38 17.69 -14.20
CA LYS A 57 14.03 16.52 -13.58
C LYS A 57 12.92 15.72 -12.89
N GLY A 58 12.78 14.43 -13.21
CA GLY A 58 11.71 13.57 -12.67
C GLY A 58 11.69 13.50 -11.13
N VAL A 59 10.69 12.82 -10.58
CA VAL A 59 10.53 12.68 -9.11
C VAL A 59 11.83 12.18 -8.47
N LYS A 60 12.28 12.88 -7.42
CA LYS A 60 13.50 12.53 -6.69
C LYS A 60 13.37 11.13 -6.08
N LYS A 61 14.48 10.38 -6.13
CA LYS A 61 14.54 9.04 -5.53
C LYS A 61 14.38 9.10 -4.02
N THR A 62 13.36 8.43 -3.50
CA THR A 62 13.06 8.32 -2.08
C THR A 62 13.62 7.01 -1.55
N LYS A 63 14.62 7.10 -0.68
CA LYS A 63 15.13 5.94 0.08
C LYS A 63 14.27 5.74 1.32
N VAL A 64 13.54 4.63 1.35
CA VAL A 64 12.72 4.24 2.49
C VAL A 64 13.60 3.50 3.50
N PRO A 65 13.42 3.68 4.82
CA PRO A 65 14.11 2.87 5.81
C PRO A 65 14.04 1.37 5.48
N CYS A 66 15.20 0.71 5.47
CA CYS A 66 15.34 -0.68 5.04
C CYS A 66 14.48 -1.64 5.86
N PHE A 67 14.09 -2.77 5.29
CA PHE A 67 13.30 -3.82 5.95
C PHE A 67 14.22 -4.85 6.58
N ASN A 68 14.02 -5.18 7.86
CA ASN A 68 14.89 -6.08 8.60
C ASN A 68 14.26 -7.48 8.78
N PRO A 69 14.45 -8.42 7.84
CA PRO A 69 13.97 -9.79 7.99
C PRO A 69 14.76 -10.60 9.03
N TYR A 70 16.01 -10.20 9.31
CA TYR A 70 16.99 -11.01 10.05
C TYR A 70 16.69 -11.12 11.55
N ASP A 71 15.98 -10.14 12.11
CA ASP A 71 15.63 -10.15 13.53
C ASP A 71 14.36 -10.96 13.84
N SER A 72 13.63 -11.38 12.79
CA SER A 72 12.38 -12.12 12.96
C SER A 72 12.60 -13.49 13.60
N LYS A 73 11.69 -13.89 14.50
CA LYS A 73 11.68 -15.23 15.11
C LYS A 73 11.67 -16.33 14.04
N ARG A 74 10.97 -16.10 12.93
CA ARG A 74 10.90 -17.05 11.81
C ARG A 74 12.27 -17.25 11.16
N TYR A 75 12.96 -16.16 10.80
CA TYR A 75 14.30 -16.25 10.21
C TYR A 75 15.30 -16.95 11.14
N LYS A 76 15.27 -16.62 12.44
CA LYS A 76 16.15 -17.23 13.45
C LYS A 76 15.92 -18.73 13.66
N LYS A 77 14.73 -19.26 13.32
CA LYS A 77 14.39 -20.69 13.43
C LYS A 77 14.82 -21.51 12.21
N LEU A 78 15.15 -20.89 11.08
CA LEU A 78 15.60 -21.59 9.88
C LEU A 78 16.98 -22.21 10.14
N LYS A 79 17.13 -23.50 9.81
CA LYS A 79 18.29 -24.28 10.21
C LYS A 79 19.37 -24.25 9.13
N THR A 80 18.96 -24.31 7.87
CA THR A 80 19.86 -24.43 6.72
C THR A 80 20.03 -23.10 6.00
N ASP A 81 21.17 -22.94 5.32
CA ASP A 81 21.42 -21.76 4.50
C ASP A 81 20.51 -21.69 3.28
N LYS A 82 20.09 -22.86 2.75
CA LYS A 82 19.10 -22.93 1.66
C LYS A 82 17.75 -22.35 2.09
N GLU A 83 17.27 -22.71 3.28
CA GLU A 83 16.02 -22.16 3.83
C GLU A 83 16.12 -20.65 4.07
N ARG A 84 17.23 -20.19 4.67
CA ARG A 84 17.47 -18.75 4.90
C ARG A 84 17.51 -17.98 3.59
N LYS A 85 18.21 -18.51 2.59
CA LYS A 85 18.28 -17.92 1.25
C LYS A 85 16.90 -17.84 0.62
N SER A 86 16.14 -18.94 0.61
CA SER A 86 14.78 -18.97 0.05
C SER A 86 13.86 -17.95 0.74
N PHE A 87 13.96 -17.81 2.06
CA PHE A 87 13.20 -16.83 2.82
C PHE A 87 13.54 -15.38 2.43
N LEU A 88 14.83 -15.07 2.31
CA LEU A 88 15.30 -13.73 1.93
C LEU A 88 14.98 -13.40 0.47
N ASP A 89 15.03 -14.39 -0.42
CA ASP A 89 14.67 -14.24 -1.83
C ASP A 89 13.17 -13.93 -1.97
N GLU A 90 12.29 -14.65 -1.28
CA GLU A 90 10.85 -14.37 -1.30
C GLU A 90 10.54 -13.01 -0.66
N TYR A 91 11.19 -12.65 0.46
CA TYR A 91 11.03 -11.32 1.07
C TYR A 91 11.44 -10.21 0.09
N SER A 92 12.59 -10.37 -0.57
CA SER A 92 13.08 -9.41 -1.56
C SER A 92 12.14 -9.32 -2.77
N ALA A 93 11.61 -10.46 -3.23
CA ALA A 93 10.66 -10.50 -4.34
C ALA A 93 9.35 -9.78 -4.00
N GLN A 94 8.80 -9.99 -2.80
CA GLN A 94 7.61 -9.25 -2.34
C GLN A 94 7.89 -7.75 -2.24
N LEU A 95 9.01 -7.34 -1.66
CA LEU A 95 9.39 -5.91 -1.60
C LEU A 95 9.56 -5.30 -2.99
N LYS A 96 10.16 -6.02 -3.94
CA LYS A 96 10.33 -5.52 -5.30
C LYS A 96 8.99 -5.27 -5.97
N ARG A 97 8.02 -6.18 -5.83
CA ARG A 97 6.66 -5.99 -6.35
C ARG A 97 5.94 -4.80 -5.71
N GLN A 98 6.13 -4.59 -4.40
CA GLN A 98 5.65 -3.39 -3.71
C GLN A 98 6.27 -2.12 -4.29
N GLN A 99 7.59 -2.10 -4.45
CA GLN A 99 8.33 -0.97 -5.02
C GLN A 99 7.84 -0.65 -6.44
N ASP A 100 7.71 -1.67 -7.28
CA ASP A 100 7.29 -1.52 -8.67
C ASP A 100 5.85 -1.01 -8.77
N ALA A 101 4.96 -1.53 -7.92
CA ALA A 101 3.58 -1.09 -7.89
C ALA A 101 3.46 0.37 -7.43
N ILE A 102 4.23 0.79 -6.41
CA ILE A 102 4.29 2.19 -5.97
C ILE A 102 4.88 3.07 -7.08
N ASN A 103 6.00 2.66 -7.70
CA ASN A 103 6.66 3.42 -8.76
C ASN A 103 5.82 3.48 -10.05
N ASN A 104 4.85 2.58 -10.22
CA ASN A 104 3.87 2.67 -11.31
C ASN A 104 2.72 3.65 -11.01
N MET A 105 2.61 4.17 -9.78
CA MET A 105 1.65 5.22 -9.44
C MET A 105 2.24 6.60 -9.68
N SER A 106 1.37 7.57 -9.95
CA SER A 106 1.75 8.97 -9.87
C SER A 106 1.72 9.48 -8.42
N PRO A 107 2.45 10.55 -8.07
CA PRO A 107 2.33 11.20 -6.76
C PRO A 107 0.88 11.54 -6.38
N GLU A 108 0.07 12.01 -7.33
CA GLU A 108 -1.34 12.33 -7.08
C GLU A 108 -2.16 11.07 -6.76
N ASP A 109 -2.16 10.06 -7.63
CA ASP A 109 -2.83 8.78 -7.38
C ASP A 109 -2.39 8.13 -6.05
N PHE A 110 -1.09 8.17 -5.72
CA PHE A 110 -0.56 7.67 -4.44
C PHE A 110 -1.17 8.44 -3.27
N LYS A 111 -1.17 9.78 -3.32
CA LYS A 111 -1.76 10.62 -2.28
C LYS A 111 -3.26 10.33 -2.10
N ILE A 112 -4.02 10.24 -3.19
CA ILE A 112 -5.46 9.92 -3.16
C ILE A 112 -5.69 8.58 -2.46
N ALA A 113 -4.95 7.53 -2.86
CA ALA A 113 -5.07 6.21 -2.25
C ALA A 113 -4.71 6.23 -0.75
N ARG A 114 -3.68 6.99 -0.38
CA ARG A 114 -3.25 7.15 1.03
C ARG A 114 -4.26 7.91 1.88
N ASP A 115 -4.87 8.95 1.35
CA ASP A 115 -5.90 9.71 2.06
C ASP A 115 -7.18 8.88 2.22
N ALA A 116 -7.57 8.13 1.18
CA ALA A 116 -8.66 7.17 1.26
C ALA A 116 -8.41 6.09 2.31
N TYR A 117 -7.19 5.53 2.38
CA TYR A 117 -6.82 4.57 3.43
C TYR A 117 -6.85 5.20 4.83
N LYS A 118 -6.36 6.44 5.01
CA LYS A 118 -6.39 7.11 6.32
C LYS A 118 -7.83 7.29 6.82
N LYS A 119 -8.73 7.69 5.92
CA LYS A 119 -10.16 7.95 6.18
C LYS A 119 -10.95 6.67 6.39
N ASN A 120 -10.86 5.72 5.46
CA ASN A 120 -11.74 4.56 5.38
C ASN A 120 -11.09 3.26 5.86
N LYS A 121 -9.80 3.29 6.21
CA LYS A 121 -8.97 2.09 6.41
C LYS A 121 -8.90 1.25 5.13
N ARG A 122 -8.92 -0.08 5.24
CA ARG A 122 -8.86 -0.96 4.07
C ARG A 122 -10.10 -0.75 3.19
N ASN A 123 -9.92 -0.84 1.89
CA ASN A 123 -11.03 -0.81 0.93
C ASN A 123 -11.99 -1.98 1.24
N SER A 124 -13.30 -1.71 1.29
CA SER A 124 -14.31 -2.72 1.61
C SER A 124 -14.37 -3.85 0.57
N LEU A 125 -13.98 -3.58 -0.68
CA LEU A 125 -13.91 -4.57 -1.76
C LEU A 125 -12.67 -5.46 -1.65
N ALA A 126 -11.63 -5.03 -0.93
CA ALA A 126 -10.34 -5.72 -0.89
C ALA A 126 -10.49 -7.17 -0.39
N ASN A 127 -11.26 -7.38 0.69
CA ASN A 127 -11.44 -8.70 1.29
C ASN A 127 -12.11 -9.66 0.31
N LYS A 128 -13.20 -9.22 -0.33
CA LYS A 128 -13.90 -10.02 -1.33
C LYS A 128 -12.99 -10.39 -2.50
N THR A 129 -12.28 -9.42 -3.07
CA THR A 129 -11.34 -9.72 -4.17
C THR A 129 -10.17 -10.61 -3.75
N GLN A 130 -9.78 -10.56 -2.47
CA GLN A 130 -8.74 -11.42 -1.92
C GLN A 130 -9.23 -12.86 -1.78
N GLU A 131 -10.47 -13.04 -1.34
CA GLU A 131 -11.13 -14.34 -1.28
C GLU A 131 -11.35 -14.94 -2.67
N ASP A 132 -11.91 -14.16 -3.61
CA ASP A 132 -12.14 -14.58 -5.00
C ASP A 132 -10.82 -15.03 -5.67
N PHE A 133 -9.75 -14.25 -5.53
CA PHE A 133 -8.43 -14.60 -6.07
C PHE A 133 -7.89 -15.90 -5.45
N ARG A 134 -8.12 -16.09 -4.15
CA ARG A 134 -7.65 -17.27 -3.42
C ARG A 134 -8.43 -18.51 -3.83
N ASN A 135 -9.75 -18.40 -4.04
CA ASN A 135 -10.60 -19.49 -4.53
C ASN A 135 -10.23 -19.89 -5.95
N ASN A 136 -10.07 -18.92 -6.86
CA ASN A 136 -9.62 -19.22 -8.23
C ASN A 136 -8.25 -19.93 -8.23
N THR A 137 -7.30 -19.44 -7.41
CA THR A 137 -6.00 -20.08 -7.29
C THR A 137 -6.11 -21.51 -6.71
N LYS A 138 -7.05 -21.73 -5.79
CA LYS A 138 -7.32 -23.06 -5.23
C LYS A 138 -7.77 -24.01 -6.32
N ASP A 139 -8.74 -23.59 -7.13
CA ASP A 139 -9.30 -24.41 -8.19
C ASP A 139 -8.23 -24.78 -9.23
N ASP A 140 -7.37 -23.83 -9.60
CA ASP A 140 -6.24 -24.08 -10.48
C ASP A 140 -5.25 -25.11 -9.90
N ILE A 141 -4.89 -24.98 -8.62
CA ILE A 141 -3.98 -25.92 -7.95
C ILE A 141 -4.63 -27.30 -7.84
N GLU A 142 -5.91 -27.37 -7.45
CA GLU A 142 -6.67 -28.60 -7.36
C GLU A 142 -6.72 -29.33 -8.70
N ALA A 143 -7.05 -28.63 -9.78
CA ALA A 143 -7.10 -29.19 -11.13
C ALA A 143 -5.74 -29.76 -11.56
N ASN A 144 -4.66 -28.99 -11.38
CA ASN A 144 -3.31 -29.41 -11.74
C ASN A 144 -2.85 -30.65 -10.95
N ILE A 145 -3.12 -30.70 -9.64
CA ILE A 145 -2.79 -31.86 -8.81
C ILE A 145 -3.64 -33.06 -9.18
N PHE A 146 -4.93 -32.86 -9.41
CA PHE A 146 -5.85 -33.91 -9.84
C PHE A 146 -5.38 -34.55 -11.14
N ASP A 147 -5.06 -33.76 -12.17
CA ASP A 147 -4.58 -34.25 -13.46
C ASP A 147 -3.27 -35.03 -13.33
N SER A 148 -2.35 -34.55 -12.48
CA SER A 148 -1.11 -35.26 -12.17
C SER A 148 -1.38 -36.63 -11.51
N LEU A 149 -2.32 -36.69 -10.56
CA LEU A 149 -2.72 -37.94 -9.91
C LEU A 149 -3.43 -38.90 -10.88
N LYS A 150 -4.27 -38.38 -11.76
CA LYS A 150 -4.93 -39.16 -12.81
C LYS A 150 -3.93 -39.79 -13.78
N LYS A 151 -2.93 -39.02 -14.22
CA LYS A 151 -1.82 -39.53 -15.07
C LYS A 151 -1.02 -40.64 -14.39
N ARG A 152 -0.99 -40.68 -13.06
CA ARG A 152 -0.35 -41.72 -12.25
C ARG A 152 -1.25 -42.91 -11.92
N GLY A 153 -2.44 -43.00 -12.51
CA GLY A 153 -3.36 -44.12 -12.30
C GLY A 153 -4.17 -44.07 -11.00
N VAL A 154 -4.18 -42.95 -10.27
CA VAL A 154 -4.96 -42.84 -9.03
C VAL A 154 -6.47 -42.86 -9.35
N PRO A 155 -7.29 -43.62 -8.60
CA PRO A 155 -8.74 -43.63 -8.76
C PRO A 155 -9.33 -42.23 -8.61
N THR A 156 -10.34 -41.89 -9.42
CA THR A 156 -10.88 -40.53 -9.51
C THR A 156 -11.35 -39.97 -8.16
N LYS A 157 -12.02 -40.79 -7.35
CA LYS A 157 -12.52 -40.40 -6.02
C LYS A 157 -11.36 -40.03 -5.08
N ASP A 158 -10.28 -40.80 -5.12
CA ASP A 158 -9.11 -40.60 -4.27
C ASP A 158 -8.28 -39.42 -4.76
N ALA A 159 -8.10 -39.29 -6.08
CA ALA A 159 -7.42 -38.16 -6.71
C ALA A 159 -8.09 -36.84 -6.32
N LYS A 160 -9.43 -36.76 -6.36
CA LYS A 160 -10.18 -35.56 -5.97
C LYS A 160 -9.98 -35.20 -4.49
N LYS A 161 -10.03 -36.18 -3.58
CA LYS A 161 -9.79 -35.95 -2.15
C LYS A 161 -8.36 -35.48 -1.87
N MET A 162 -7.37 -36.13 -2.49
CA MET A 162 -5.96 -35.78 -2.33
C MET A 162 -5.65 -34.40 -2.91
N ALA A 163 -6.19 -34.07 -4.08
CA ALA A 163 -6.00 -32.78 -4.72
C ALA A 163 -6.51 -31.65 -3.84
N LYS A 164 -7.76 -31.76 -3.36
CA LYS A 164 -8.36 -30.80 -2.42
C LYS A 164 -7.53 -30.61 -1.16
N SER A 165 -7.17 -31.70 -0.49
CA SER A 165 -6.37 -31.63 0.74
C SER A 165 -5.00 -30.99 0.52
N LYS A 166 -4.32 -31.31 -0.59
CA LYS A 166 -3.02 -30.71 -0.92
C LYS A 166 -3.15 -29.23 -1.28
N ALA A 167 -4.16 -28.85 -2.04
CA ALA A 167 -4.41 -27.46 -2.39
C ALA A 167 -4.70 -26.61 -1.14
N ASP A 168 -5.51 -27.13 -0.21
CA ASP A 168 -5.77 -26.50 1.08
C ASP A 168 -4.48 -26.30 1.89
N ASN A 169 -3.63 -27.32 1.97
CA ASN A 169 -2.35 -27.22 2.67
C ASN A 169 -1.41 -26.18 2.04
N ILE A 170 -1.31 -26.15 0.70
CA ILE A 170 -0.50 -25.16 -0.02
C ILE A 170 -1.03 -23.74 0.24
N LEU A 171 -2.34 -23.54 0.14
CA LEU A 171 -2.92 -22.22 0.33
C LEU A 171 -2.79 -21.72 1.76
N ASN A 172 -2.79 -22.58 2.76
CA ASN A 172 -2.60 -22.17 4.16
C ASN A 172 -1.28 -21.41 4.40
N GLU A 173 -0.25 -21.66 3.58
CA GLU A 173 1.04 -20.97 3.68
C GLU A 173 1.11 -19.68 2.83
N LEU A 174 0.15 -19.50 1.92
CA LEU A 174 0.11 -18.39 0.98
C LEU A 174 -0.95 -17.35 1.35
N ALA A 175 -0.77 -16.12 0.87
CA ALA A 175 -1.74 -15.03 0.90
C ALA A 175 -1.89 -14.45 -0.50
N ALA A 176 -3.10 -14.04 -0.87
CA ALA A 176 -3.33 -13.24 -2.06
C ALA A 176 -2.91 -11.79 -1.74
N LEU A 177 -1.87 -11.31 -2.44
CA LEU A 177 -1.13 -10.11 -2.10
C LEU A 177 -1.65 -8.88 -2.85
N HIS A 178 -1.86 -7.78 -2.12
CA HIS A 178 -2.11 -6.47 -2.74
C HIS A 178 -0.80 -5.81 -3.13
N GLU A 179 -0.75 -5.29 -4.34
CA GLU A 179 0.44 -4.65 -4.91
C GLU A 179 0.03 -3.30 -5.53
N PRO A 180 0.28 -2.15 -4.85
CA PRO A 180 0.96 -2.07 -3.56
C PRO A 180 0.05 -2.45 -2.39
N ASP A 181 0.65 -2.64 -1.22
CA ASP A 181 -0.02 -2.87 0.05
C ASP A 181 -1.07 -1.77 0.28
N MET A 182 -2.22 -2.13 0.84
CA MET A 182 -3.29 -1.18 1.14
C MET A 182 -2.81 0.03 1.95
N VAL A 183 -1.92 -0.19 2.91
CA VAL A 183 -1.29 0.86 3.70
C VAL A 183 -0.42 1.76 2.82
N ALA A 184 0.27 1.19 1.84
CA ALA A 184 1.24 1.86 0.99
C ALA A 184 0.69 2.27 -0.39
N GLY A 185 -0.61 2.58 -0.49
CA GLY A 185 -1.22 3.12 -1.71
C GLY A 185 -2.11 2.13 -2.48
N GLY A 186 -2.36 0.93 -1.95
CA GLY A 186 -3.17 -0.10 -2.62
C GLY A 186 -4.67 0.17 -2.67
N TYR A 187 -5.19 1.23 -2.03
CA TYR A 187 -6.64 1.44 -1.88
C TYR A 187 -7.41 1.45 -3.21
N GLY A 188 -6.85 2.08 -4.26
CA GLY A 188 -7.43 2.11 -5.60
C GLY A 188 -7.06 0.91 -6.49
N GLN A 189 -6.13 0.07 -6.06
CA GLN A 189 -5.69 -1.16 -6.74
C GLN A 189 -6.00 -2.36 -5.85
N TYR A 190 -7.27 -2.50 -5.48
CA TYR A 190 -7.67 -3.38 -4.38
C TYR A 190 -7.64 -4.87 -4.74
N ALA A 191 -7.66 -5.23 -6.02
CA ALA A 191 -7.55 -6.61 -6.46
C ALA A 191 -6.12 -7.14 -6.21
N PRO A 192 -5.96 -8.35 -5.61
CA PRO A 192 -4.66 -8.99 -5.52
C PRO A 192 -4.06 -9.27 -6.89
N LYS A 193 -2.72 -9.32 -6.96
CA LYS A 193 -2.00 -9.60 -8.21
C LYS A 193 -1.28 -10.95 -8.21
N LYS A 194 -0.96 -11.49 -7.03
CA LYS A 194 -0.20 -12.73 -6.90
C LYS A 194 -0.45 -13.39 -5.55
N MET A 195 -0.28 -14.71 -5.49
CA MET A 195 -0.03 -15.41 -4.22
C MET A 195 1.41 -15.20 -3.75
N GLY A 196 1.63 -15.18 -2.45
CA GLY A 196 2.97 -15.30 -1.88
C GLY A 196 2.92 -15.63 -0.41
N ASP A 197 4.08 -15.81 0.21
CA ASP A 197 4.17 -16.25 1.60
C ASP A 197 3.43 -15.32 2.57
N THR A 198 2.49 -15.88 3.35
CA THR A 198 1.61 -15.11 4.25
C THR A 198 2.35 -14.44 5.41
N GLY A 199 3.39 -15.10 5.94
CA GLY A 199 4.17 -14.60 7.07
C GLY A 199 5.08 -13.45 6.67
N ILE A 200 5.70 -13.54 5.49
CA ILE A 200 6.50 -12.48 4.88
C ILE A 200 5.61 -11.29 4.54
N ASN A 201 4.44 -11.53 3.92
CA ASN A 201 3.49 -10.47 3.59
C ASN A 201 3.04 -9.71 4.85
N SER A 202 2.70 -10.44 5.91
CA SER A 202 2.30 -9.84 7.19
C SER A 202 3.45 -9.03 7.82
N ALA A 203 4.69 -9.52 7.73
CA ALA A 203 5.87 -8.81 8.22
C ALA A 203 6.11 -7.49 7.45
N ILE A 204 6.02 -7.52 6.11
CA ILE A 204 6.14 -6.33 5.27
C ILE A 204 5.01 -5.35 5.57
N GLY A 205 3.76 -5.82 5.57
CA GLY A 205 2.57 -5.00 5.82
C GLY A 205 2.60 -4.30 7.18
N GLY A 206 2.97 -5.03 8.24
CA GLY A 206 3.13 -4.48 9.59
C GLY A 206 4.25 -3.44 9.72
N SER A 207 5.26 -3.53 8.85
CA SER A 207 6.44 -2.67 8.87
C SER A 207 6.24 -1.29 8.21
N TRP A 208 5.14 -1.07 7.48
CA TRP A 208 4.87 0.23 6.83
C TRP A 208 4.71 1.39 7.81
N ARG A 209 4.34 1.11 9.07
CA ARG A 209 4.06 2.11 10.10
C ARG A 209 5.27 3.03 10.35
N GLY A 210 4.99 4.24 10.83
CA GLY A 210 6.03 5.19 11.25
C GLY A 210 6.79 5.82 10.09
N LYS A 211 8.13 5.77 10.12
CA LYS A 211 9.00 6.51 9.20
C LYS A 211 8.85 6.08 7.74
N ARG A 212 8.61 4.79 7.47
CA ARG A 212 8.49 4.27 6.08
C ARG A 212 7.34 4.92 5.34
N ILE A 213 6.11 4.81 5.86
CA ILE A 213 4.96 5.42 5.18
C ILE A 213 5.02 6.96 5.16
N LYS A 214 5.57 7.58 6.22
CA LYS A 214 5.77 9.04 6.24
C LYS A 214 6.73 9.51 5.15
N SER A 215 7.79 8.75 4.85
CA SER A 215 8.72 9.08 3.77
C SER A 215 8.04 9.05 2.40
N LEU A 216 7.15 8.09 2.16
CA LEU A 216 6.37 8.01 0.93
C LEU A 216 5.33 9.13 0.81
N ASP A 217 4.58 9.40 1.88
CA ASP A 217 3.60 10.50 1.95
C ASP A 217 4.29 11.85 1.67
N SER A 218 5.51 12.04 2.22
CA SER A 218 6.30 13.27 2.01
C SER A 218 6.83 13.38 0.59
N ALA A 219 7.34 12.28 0.03
CA ALA A 219 7.85 12.24 -1.35
C ALA A 219 6.76 12.56 -2.37
N ALA A 220 5.56 11.99 -2.19
CA ALA A 220 4.42 12.30 -3.05
C ALA A 220 4.02 13.78 -2.93
N LYS A 221 3.97 14.33 -1.70
CA LYS A 221 3.68 15.74 -1.48
C LYS A 221 4.70 16.66 -2.14
N GLU A 222 6.00 16.41 -1.94
CA GLU A 222 7.08 17.20 -2.55
C GLU A 222 7.01 17.16 -4.07
N ALA A 223 6.74 15.99 -4.67
CA ALA A 223 6.58 15.88 -6.11
C ALA A 223 5.39 16.73 -6.62
N ILE A 224 4.23 16.65 -5.96
CA ILE A 224 3.06 17.47 -6.31
C ILE A 224 3.38 18.96 -6.19
N ASP A 225 3.98 19.39 -5.09
CA ASP A 225 4.34 20.80 -4.84
C ASP A 225 5.32 21.33 -5.91
N ASN A 226 6.14 20.44 -6.50
CA ASN A 226 7.08 20.75 -7.59
C ASN A 226 6.48 20.61 -9.01
N GLY A 227 5.16 20.40 -9.15
CA GLY A 227 4.50 20.26 -10.45
C GLY A 227 4.71 18.91 -11.14
N LEU A 228 5.08 17.87 -10.38
CA LEU A 228 5.27 16.50 -10.85
C LEU A 228 4.09 15.58 -10.51
N SER A 229 2.86 16.11 -10.46
CA SER A 229 1.67 15.36 -10.03
C SER A 229 1.41 14.11 -10.88
N ASP A 230 1.64 14.23 -12.19
CA ASP A 230 1.39 13.19 -13.21
C ASP A 230 2.62 12.31 -13.50
N ALA A 231 3.78 12.65 -12.92
CA ALA A 231 5.00 11.85 -13.06
C ALA A 231 4.86 10.51 -12.33
N LYS A 232 5.87 9.65 -12.40
CA LYS A 232 5.91 8.40 -11.62
C LYS A 232 6.59 8.61 -10.27
N MET A 233 6.10 7.95 -9.23
CA MET A 233 6.82 7.83 -7.96
C MET A 233 8.20 7.19 -8.21
N ASN A 234 9.18 7.56 -7.39
CA ASN A 234 10.54 7.05 -7.50
C ASN A 234 11.04 6.62 -6.12
N VAL A 235 10.75 5.37 -5.76
CA VAL A 235 10.97 4.79 -4.42
C VAL A 235 11.97 3.65 -4.52
N GLN A 236 12.83 3.52 -3.50
CA GLN A 236 13.68 2.36 -3.27
C GLN A 236 13.31 1.69 -1.95
N LEU A 237 12.94 0.42 -2.04
CA LEU A 237 12.71 -0.50 -0.93
C LEU A 237 13.83 -1.53 -0.93
N GLU A 238 14.44 -1.76 0.23
CA GLU A 238 15.58 -2.68 0.33
C GLU A 238 15.60 -3.40 1.68
N LEU A 239 16.21 -4.58 1.70
CA LEU A 239 16.57 -5.24 2.95
C LEU A 239 17.70 -4.49 3.63
N CYS A 240 17.73 -4.50 4.95
CA CYS A 240 18.86 -3.99 5.70
C CYS A 240 20.12 -4.81 5.37
N ARG A 241 21.25 -4.15 5.10
CA ARG A 241 22.56 -4.78 4.81
C ARG A 241 23.64 -4.20 5.74
N GLY A 242 24.64 -5.00 6.12
CA GLY A 242 25.78 -4.58 6.94
C GLY A 242 25.73 -4.94 8.44
N LYS A 243 26.81 -4.63 9.17
CA LYS A 243 26.92 -4.80 10.63
C LYS A 243 26.12 -3.70 11.33
N GLY A 244 25.08 -4.07 12.09
CA GLY A 244 24.22 -3.12 12.81
C GLY A 244 22.74 -3.48 12.80
N LYS A 245 22.42 -4.77 13.02
CA LYS A 245 21.06 -5.30 13.07
C LYS A 245 20.31 -4.80 14.32
N LYS A 246 19.83 -3.55 14.32
CA LYS A 246 18.80 -3.08 15.24
C LYS A 246 17.66 -2.48 14.43
#